data_AF-A0A6L9H257-F1
#
_entry.id   AF-A0A6L9H257-F1
#
_cell.length_a   1.000
_cell.length_b   1.000
_cell.length_c   1.000
_cell.angle_alpha   90.00
_cell.angle_beta   90.00
_cell.angle_gamma   90.00
#
_symmetry.space_group_name_H-M   'P 1'
#
loop_
_entity.id
_entity.type
_entity.pdbx_description
1 polymer ?
#
loop_
_entity_poly.entity_id
_entity_poly.type
_entity_poly.pdbx_seq_one_letter_code
_entity_poly.pdbx_strand_id
1 'polypeptide(L)'
;MHTVIFSYIFVPLSTLYLARGTDFFATNFSSISISRSRQAEFLLWCLLTGGYFFVSLKRILQGAGRSFPVRMEAGILSACAWTAGLFVLLPYLPSRFPLLSALHVLSALTASLAFFFCLLTLSVKVYLQRPGQGRPLLILLILTASFCCAALIATGIINTAMEICLVIAACVLIRRFFILFACA
;
A
#
# COMPACT_ATOMS: atom_id res chain seq x y z
N MET A 1 -20.52 5.43 4.78
CA MET A 1 -19.88 6.16 5.91
C MET A 1 -18.56 5.52 6.35
N HIS A 2 -18.49 4.21 6.61
CA HIS A 2 -17.30 3.53 7.14
C HIS A 2 -16.05 3.69 6.24
N THR A 3 -16.18 3.56 4.92
CA THR A 3 -15.02 3.70 4.01
C THR A 3 -14.43 5.12 4.00
N VAL A 4 -15.22 6.17 4.23
CA VAL A 4 -14.74 7.56 4.31
C VAL A 4 -13.79 7.71 5.50
N ILE A 5 -14.26 7.29 6.67
CA ILE A 5 -13.57 7.49 7.94
C ILE A 5 -12.26 6.68 7.92
N PHE A 6 -12.28 5.46 7.40
CA PHE A 6 -11.06 4.67 7.27
C PHE A 6 -10.07 5.25 6.24
N SER A 7 -10.53 5.60 5.03
CA SER A 7 -9.63 6.15 3.98
C SER A 7 -9.02 7.49 4.36
N TYR A 8 -9.79 8.40 4.95
CA TYR A 8 -9.34 9.79 5.14
C TYR A 8 -8.89 10.11 6.55
N ILE A 9 -9.22 9.28 7.54
CA ILE A 9 -8.92 9.57 8.94
C ILE A 9 -8.06 8.47 9.54
N PHE A 10 -8.59 7.25 9.73
CA PHE A 10 -7.87 6.23 10.50
C PHE A 10 -6.55 5.79 9.86
N VAL A 11 -6.55 5.38 8.59
CA VAL A 11 -5.32 4.89 7.95
C VAL A 11 -4.27 6.00 7.83
N PRO A 12 -4.58 7.20 7.30
CA PRO A 12 -3.59 8.29 7.23
C PRO A 12 -3.05 8.70 8.61
N LEU A 13 -3.92 8.92 9.61
CA LEU A 13 -3.48 9.34 10.94
C LEU A 13 -2.66 8.25 11.65
N SER A 14 -3.05 6.97 11.53
CA SER A 14 -2.26 5.87 12.09
C SER A 14 -0.87 5.78 11.45
N THR A 15 -0.77 6.07 10.16
CA THR A 15 0.49 6.07 9.40
C THR A 15 1.39 7.22 9.83
N LEU A 16 0.85 8.43 9.97
CA LEU A 16 1.59 9.58 10.48
C LEU A 16 1.98 9.41 11.95
N TYR A 17 1.11 8.81 12.77
CA TYR A 17 1.41 8.45 14.14
C TYR A 17 2.56 7.44 14.21
N LEU A 18 2.57 6.44 13.34
CA LEU A 18 3.68 5.48 13.26
C LEU A 18 4.98 6.18 12.83
N ALA A 19 4.92 7.13 11.89
CA ALA A 19 6.07 7.91 11.43
C ALA A 19 6.64 8.90 12.48
N ARG A 20 5.99 9.07 13.64
CA ARG A 20 6.47 10.03 14.64
C ARG A 20 7.88 9.69 15.12
N GLY A 21 8.72 10.71 15.19
CA GLY A 21 10.11 10.59 15.65
C GLY A 21 11.01 9.79 14.71
N THR A 22 10.60 9.54 13.47
CA THR A 22 11.46 8.95 12.44
C THR A 22 12.01 10.03 11.51
N ASP A 23 13.19 9.79 10.94
CA ASP A 23 13.69 10.60 9.83
C ASP A 23 13.07 10.08 8.53
N PHE A 24 12.25 10.91 7.90
CA PHE A 24 11.43 10.52 6.75
C PHE A 24 12.25 10.04 5.55
N PHE A 25 13.48 10.53 5.39
CA PHE A 25 14.33 10.19 4.25
C PHE A 25 15.50 9.26 4.63
N ALA A 26 15.77 9.04 5.92
CA ALA A 26 16.84 8.15 6.38
C ALA A 26 16.37 6.84 7.03
N THR A 27 15.07 6.69 7.31
CA THR A 27 14.51 5.49 7.96
C THR A 27 13.32 4.90 7.20
N ASN A 28 12.88 3.70 7.58
CA ASN A 28 11.67 3.04 7.09
C ASN A 28 10.85 2.44 8.24
N PHE A 29 9.60 2.08 7.99
CA PHE A 29 8.73 1.52 9.04
C PHE A 29 9.24 0.19 9.57
N SER A 30 9.86 -0.66 8.74
CA SER A 30 10.47 -1.91 9.21
C SER A 30 11.52 -1.65 10.31
N SER A 31 12.27 -0.56 10.27
CA SER A 31 13.23 -0.19 11.33
C SER A 31 12.57 0.07 12.69
N ILE A 32 11.30 0.47 12.72
CA ILE A 32 10.53 0.67 13.96
C ILE A 32 10.34 -0.67 14.69
N SER A 33 10.24 -1.78 13.94
CA SER A 33 10.06 -3.12 14.52
C SER A 33 11.24 -3.59 15.37
N ILE A 34 12.42 -2.97 15.21
CA ILE A 34 13.62 -3.26 16.02
C ILE A 34 13.47 -2.72 17.44
N SER A 35 12.74 -1.62 17.64
CA SER A 35 12.50 -1.04 18.95
C SER A 35 11.44 -1.82 19.71
N ARG A 36 11.81 -2.50 20.80
CA ARG A 36 10.88 -3.27 21.65
C ARG A 36 9.67 -2.47 22.12
N SER A 37 9.82 -1.16 22.32
CA SER A 37 8.73 -0.28 22.77
C SER A 37 7.70 0.00 21.68
N ARG A 38 8.08 -0.09 20.40
CA ARG A 38 7.26 0.32 19.25
C ARG A 38 6.95 -0.81 18.26
N GLN A 39 7.49 -2.00 18.48
CA GLN A 39 7.22 -3.18 17.64
C GLN A 39 5.71 -3.49 17.53
N ALA A 40 4.98 -3.38 18.65
CA ALA A 40 3.54 -3.59 18.66
C ALA A 40 2.78 -2.55 17.82
N GLU A 41 3.26 -1.30 17.78
CA GLU A 41 2.66 -0.24 16.96
C GLU A 41 2.83 -0.54 15.47
N PHE A 42 4.03 -0.98 15.07
CA PHE A 42 4.31 -1.39 13.70
C PHE A 42 3.41 -2.57 13.28
N LEU A 43 3.32 -3.60 14.13
CA LEU A 43 2.46 -4.76 13.84
C LEU A 43 0.98 -4.35 13.74
N LEU A 44 0.49 -3.53 14.67
CA LEU A 44 -0.89 -3.04 14.65
C LEU A 44 -1.16 -2.25 13.36
N TRP A 45 -0.25 -1.36 12.97
CA TRP A 45 -0.36 -0.60 11.73
C TRP A 45 -0.36 -1.51 10.49
N CYS A 46 0.49 -2.53 10.43
CA CYS A 46 0.50 -3.50 9.34
C CYS A 46 -0.85 -4.23 9.21
N LEU A 47 -1.41 -4.70 10.33
CA LEU A 47 -2.69 -5.40 10.36
C LEU A 47 -3.85 -4.48 9.96
N LEU A 48 -3.87 -3.25 10.48
CA LEU A 48 -4.90 -2.25 10.16
C LEU A 48 -4.86 -1.84 8.69
N THR A 49 -3.69 -1.41 8.21
CA THR A 49 -3.52 -0.88 6.85
C THR A 49 -3.63 -1.98 5.81
N GLY A 50 -2.93 -3.10 6.01
CA GLY A 50 -2.98 -4.25 5.11
C GLY A 50 -4.38 -4.89 5.05
N GLY A 51 -5.01 -5.09 6.22
CA GLY A 51 -6.37 -5.62 6.30
C GLY A 51 -7.40 -4.72 5.63
N TYR A 52 -7.32 -3.41 5.88
CA TYR A 52 -8.20 -2.43 5.26
C TYR A 52 -8.07 -2.42 3.72
N PHE A 53 -6.85 -2.37 3.21
CA PHE A 53 -6.59 -2.35 1.77
C PHE A 53 -7.01 -3.64 1.08
N PHE A 54 -6.71 -4.80 1.67
CA PHE A 54 -7.10 -6.10 1.12
C PHE A 54 -8.63 -6.25 1.02
N VAL A 55 -9.35 -6.00 2.12
CA VAL A 55 -10.81 -6.10 2.15
C VAL A 55 -11.44 -5.10 1.18
N SER A 56 -10.90 -3.88 1.12
CA SER A 56 -11.42 -2.84 0.23
C SER A 56 -11.24 -3.20 -1.24
N LEU A 57 -10.02 -3.59 -1.65
CA LEU A 57 -9.76 -3.98 -3.03
C LEU A 57 -10.57 -5.22 -3.42
N LYS A 58 -10.70 -6.22 -2.54
CA LYS A 58 -11.53 -7.40 -2.83
C LYS A 58 -12.97 -7.02 -3.17
N ARG A 59 -13.57 -6.10 -2.40
CA ARG A 59 -14.93 -5.58 -2.67
C ARG A 59 -15.00 -4.76 -3.96
N ILE A 60 -14.01 -3.91 -4.18
CA ILE A 60 -13.91 -3.10 -5.41
C ILE A 60 -13.83 -4.00 -6.65
N LEU A 61 -12.99 -5.04 -6.62
CA LEU A 61 -12.84 -5.96 -7.75
C LEU A 61 -14.13 -6.73 -8.03
N GLN A 62 -14.88 -7.13 -6.99
CA GLN A 62 -16.19 -7.76 -7.16
C GLN A 62 -17.18 -6.83 -7.91
N GLY A 63 -17.22 -5.55 -7.55
CA GLY A 63 -18.06 -4.57 -8.25
C GLY A 63 -17.58 -4.26 -9.67
N ALA A 64 -16.26 -4.05 -9.84
CA ALA A 64 -15.64 -3.78 -11.12
C ALA A 64 -15.79 -4.94 -12.12
N GLY A 65 -15.88 -6.18 -11.62
CA GLY A 65 -16.13 -7.39 -12.41
C GLY A 65 -17.41 -7.36 -13.23
N ARG A 66 -18.37 -6.50 -12.88
CA ARG A 66 -19.59 -6.25 -13.68
C ARG A 66 -19.34 -5.39 -14.93
N SER A 67 -18.27 -4.60 -14.92
CA SER A 67 -17.91 -3.68 -16.01
C SER A 67 -16.82 -4.23 -16.94
N PHE A 68 -15.89 -5.02 -16.41
CA PHE A 68 -14.77 -5.61 -17.15
C PHE A 68 -14.15 -6.79 -16.41
N PRO A 69 -13.42 -7.69 -17.10
CA PRO A 69 -12.73 -8.81 -16.45
C PRO A 69 -11.65 -8.31 -15.47
N VAL A 70 -11.65 -8.88 -14.26
CA VAL A 70 -10.72 -8.53 -13.16
C VAL A 70 -9.87 -9.71 -12.66
N ARG A 71 -9.78 -10.79 -13.45
CA ARG A 71 -9.09 -12.04 -13.03
C ARG A 71 -7.61 -11.82 -12.73
N MET A 72 -6.94 -10.98 -13.51
CA MET A 72 -5.54 -10.63 -13.32
C MET A 72 -5.36 -9.85 -12.00
N GLU A 73 -6.18 -8.83 -11.76
CA GLU A 73 -6.17 -8.02 -10.54
C GLU A 73 -6.42 -8.87 -9.29
N ALA A 74 -7.35 -9.82 -9.37
CA ALA A 74 -7.60 -10.76 -8.27
C ALA A 74 -6.38 -11.66 -7.99
N GLY A 75 -5.68 -12.10 -9.03
CA GLY A 75 -4.41 -12.84 -8.91
C GLY A 75 -3.31 -11.99 -8.27
N ILE A 76 -3.13 -10.75 -8.73
CA ILE A 76 -2.16 -9.80 -8.17
C ILE A 76 -2.48 -9.51 -6.70
N LEU A 77 -3.74 -9.25 -6.35
CA LEU A 77 -4.18 -9.02 -4.97
C LEU A 77 -3.92 -10.24 -4.08
N SER A 78 -4.11 -11.46 -4.61
CA SER A 78 -3.82 -12.69 -3.87
C SER A 78 -2.32 -12.83 -3.62
N ALA A 79 -1.48 -12.59 -4.63
CA ALA A 79 -0.03 -12.60 -4.48
C ALA A 79 0.44 -11.54 -3.47
N CYS A 80 -0.12 -10.33 -3.55
CA CYS A 80 0.11 -9.25 -2.59
C CYS A 80 -0.21 -9.67 -1.15
N ALA A 81 -1.33 -10.36 -0.93
CA ALA A 81 -1.73 -10.81 0.40
C ALA A 81 -0.77 -11.87 0.97
N TRP A 82 -0.33 -12.81 0.13
CA TRP A 82 0.64 -13.83 0.54
C TRP A 82 1.99 -13.21 0.90
N THR A 83 2.52 -12.32 0.08
CA THR A 83 3.80 -11.65 0.35
C THR A 83 3.71 -10.66 1.50
N ALA A 84 2.58 -9.97 1.68
CA ALA A 84 2.34 -9.15 2.87
C ALA A 84 2.30 -10.01 4.15
N GLY A 85 1.68 -11.19 4.09
CA GLY A 85 1.68 -12.14 5.21
C GLY A 85 3.09 -12.58 5.59
N LEU A 86 3.93 -12.91 4.60
CA LEU A 86 5.35 -13.24 4.84
C LEU A 86 6.10 -12.06 5.46
N PHE A 87 5.93 -10.85 4.94
CA PHE A 87 6.52 -9.64 5.49
C PHE A 87 6.17 -9.44 6.97
N VAL A 88 4.89 -9.61 7.34
CA VAL A 88 4.44 -9.43 8.74
C VAL A 88 5.00 -10.52 9.67
N LEU A 89 5.15 -11.75 9.19
CA LEU A 89 5.61 -12.88 9.99
C LEU A 89 7.14 -12.94 10.13
N LEU A 90 7.88 -12.42 9.17
CA LEU A 90 9.34 -12.48 9.18
C LEU A 90 9.94 -11.36 10.05
N PRO A 91 10.88 -11.68 10.96
CA PRO A 91 11.51 -10.67 11.80
C PRO A 91 12.48 -9.80 10.99
N TYR A 92 12.44 -8.49 11.24
CA TYR A 92 13.44 -7.55 10.73
C TYR A 92 14.46 -7.24 11.82
N LEU A 93 15.57 -7.98 11.82
CA LEU A 93 16.70 -7.76 12.72
C LEU A 93 18.02 -8.19 12.03
N PRO A 94 18.56 -7.35 11.12
CA PRO A 94 19.66 -7.74 10.23
C PRO A 94 20.93 -8.19 10.95
N SER A 95 21.19 -7.63 12.14
CA SER A 95 22.37 -7.96 12.96
C SER A 95 22.34 -9.38 13.53
N ARG A 96 21.16 -9.98 13.70
CA ARG A 96 21.00 -11.33 14.28
C ARG A 96 20.50 -12.36 13.26
N PHE A 97 19.62 -11.94 12.35
CA PHE A 97 18.97 -12.82 11.37
C PHE A 97 19.02 -12.19 9.97
N PRO A 98 20.20 -12.15 9.31
CA PRO A 98 20.38 -11.45 8.04
C PRO A 98 19.52 -12.04 6.91
N LEU A 99 19.43 -13.37 6.82
CA LEU A 99 18.61 -14.04 5.79
C LEU A 99 17.12 -13.75 5.97
N LEU A 100 16.59 -13.87 7.20
CA LEU A 100 15.17 -13.58 7.48
C LEU A 100 14.85 -12.10 7.25
N SER A 101 15.80 -11.21 7.57
CA SER A 101 15.64 -9.77 7.32
C SER A 101 15.64 -9.45 5.83
N ALA A 102 16.48 -10.14 5.03
CA ALA A 102 16.45 -10.01 3.58
C ALA A 102 15.11 -10.51 3.00
N LEU A 103 14.60 -11.66 3.46
CA LEU A 103 13.30 -12.18 3.06
C LEU A 103 12.15 -11.25 3.48
N HIS A 104 12.23 -10.63 4.66
CA HIS A 104 11.28 -9.60 5.11
C HIS A 104 11.24 -8.42 4.14
N VAL A 105 12.40 -7.86 3.79
CA VAL A 105 12.51 -6.72 2.87
C VAL A 105 12.00 -7.07 1.47
N LEU A 106 12.41 -8.23 0.94
CA LEU A 106 11.93 -8.71 -0.36
C LEU A 106 10.42 -8.89 -0.36
N SER A 107 9.86 -9.50 0.69
CA SER A 107 8.42 -9.71 0.83
C SER A 107 7.66 -8.38 0.92
N ALA A 108 8.18 -7.40 1.66
CA ALA A 108 7.60 -6.06 1.78
C ALA A 108 7.59 -5.32 0.44
N LEU A 109 8.70 -5.37 -0.29
CA LEU A 109 8.84 -4.76 -1.61
C LEU A 109 7.89 -5.43 -2.62
N THR A 110 7.86 -6.77 -2.67
CA THR A 110 6.97 -7.50 -3.57
C THR A 110 5.50 -7.22 -3.24
N ALA A 111 5.12 -7.16 -1.97
CA ALA A 111 3.76 -6.79 -1.57
C ALA A 111 3.40 -5.37 -2.03
N SER A 112 4.29 -4.40 -1.79
CA SER A 112 4.07 -3.00 -2.17
C SER A 112 3.95 -2.81 -3.68
N LEU A 113 4.82 -3.47 -4.46
CA LEU A 113 4.76 -3.44 -5.92
C LEU A 113 3.50 -4.13 -6.44
N ALA A 114 3.17 -5.32 -5.94
CA ALA A 114 1.94 -6.02 -6.34
C ALA A 114 0.69 -5.18 -6.04
N PHE A 115 0.64 -4.54 -4.87
CA PHE A 115 -0.44 -3.62 -4.52
C PHE A 115 -0.52 -2.43 -5.47
N PHE A 116 0.61 -1.77 -5.75
CA PHE A 116 0.68 -0.67 -6.70
C PHE A 116 0.23 -1.09 -8.11
N PHE A 117 0.70 -2.25 -8.59
CA PHE A 117 0.29 -2.79 -9.89
C PHE A 117 -1.20 -3.12 -9.93
N CYS A 118 -1.79 -3.66 -8.86
CA CYS A 118 -3.23 -3.88 -8.79
C CYS A 118 -4.01 -2.56 -8.94
N LEU A 119 -3.56 -1.48 -8.30
CA LEU A 119 -4.17 -0.16 -8.43
C LEU A 119 -3.97 0.41 -9.84
N LEU A 120 -2.79 0.21 -10.43
CA LEU A 120 -2.45 0.68 -11.77
C LEU A 120 -3.29 0.00 -12.84
N THR A 121 -3.35 -1.33 -12.86
CA THR A 121 -4.09 -2.06 -13.90
C THR A 121 -5.58 -1.76 -13.81
N LEU A 122 -6.12 -1.64 -12.59
CA LEU A 122 -7.50 -1.22 -12.38
C LEU A 122 -7.74 0.23 -12.87
N SER A 123 -6.82 1.15 -12.57
CA SER A 123 -6.89 2.55 -13.04
C SER A 123 -6.81 2.66 -14.56
N VAL A 124 -5.95 1.86 -15.21
CA VAL A 124 -5.84 1.79 -16.68
C VAL A 124 -7.14 1.29 -17.28
N LYS A 125 -7.75 0.23 -16.73
CA LYS A 125 -9.05 -0.26 -17.21
C LYS A 125 -10.16 0.80 -17.07
N VAL A 126 -10.19 1.53 -15.95
CA VAL A 126 -11.10 2.67 -15.78
C VAL A 126 -10.83 3.75 -16.82
N TYR A 127 -9.57 4.09 -17.07
CA TYR A 127 -9.20 5.11 -18.07
C TYR A 127 -9.64 4.71 -19.49
N LEU A 128 -9.42 3.45 -19.87
CA LEU A 128 -9.79 2.95 -21.19
C LEU A 128 -11.31 2.98 -21.43
N GLN A 129 -12.12 2.75 -20.39
CA GLN A 129 -13.58 2.80 -20.51
C GLN A 129 -14.17 4.20 -20.28
N ARG A 130 -13.60 4.95 -19.33
CA ARG A 130 -14.10 6.24 -18.84
C ARG A 130 -12.93 7.19 -18.62
N PRO A 131 -12.36 7.77 -19.69
CA PRO A 131 -11.14 8.58 -19.59
C PRO A 131 -11.23 9.71 -18.56
N GLY A 132 -12.37 10.40 -18.47
CA GLY A 132 -12.58 11.48 -17.49
C GLY A 132 -12.47 11.02 -16.03
N GLN A 133 -12.86 9.79 -15.73
CA GLN A 133 -12.77 9.22 -14.37
C GLN A 133 -11.41 8.56 -14.12
N GLY A 134 -10.77 7.97 -15.15
CA GLY A 134 -9.49 7.27 -15.02
C GLY A 134 -8.25 8.17 -15.04
N ARG A 135 -8.29 9.31 -15.76
CA ARG A 135 -7.17 10.29 -15.80
C ARG A 135 -6.67 10.71 -14.42
N PRO A 136 -7.52 11.17 -13.47
CA PRO A 136 -7.04 11.57 -12.15
C PRO A 136 -6.43 10.42 -11.35
N LEU A 137 -6.90 9.18 -11.56
CA LEU A 137 -6.34 7.99 -10.90
C LEU A 137 -4.92 7.69 -11.39
N LEU A 138 -4.73 7.72 -12.72
CA LEU A 138 -3.42 7.52 -13.33
C LEU A 138 -2.44 8.65 -12.98
N ILE A 139 -2.88 9.90 -12.98
CA ILE A 139 -2.04 11.04 -12.57
C ILE A 139 -1.55 10.84 -11.13
N LEU A 140 -2.45 10.48 -10.20
CA LEU A 140 -2.06 10.25 -8.81
C LEU A 140 -1.04 9.10 -8.69
N LEU A 141 -1.23 8.00 -9.41
CA LEU A 141 -0.29 6.88 -9.42
C LEU A 141 1.07 7.25 -10.03
N ILE A 142 1.08 8.00 -11.14
CA ILE A 142 2.30 8.49 -11.78
C ILE A 142 3.06 9.41 -10.83
N LEU A 143 2.38 10.39 -10.21
CA LEU A 143 3.01 11.28 -9.24
C LEU A 143 3.58 10.52 -8.04
N THR A 144 2.85 9.54 -7.53
CA THR A 144 3.32 8.66 -6.43
C THR A 144 4.55 7.87 -6.84
N ALA A 145 4.53 7.24 -8.02
CA ALA A 145 5.67 6.49 -8.54
C ALA A 145 6.88 7.38 -8.81
N SER A 146 6.67 8.56 -9.42
CA SER A 146 7.73 9.54 -9.66
C SER A 146 8.38 10.00 -8.36
N PHE A 147 7.59 10.32 -7.34
CA PHE A 147 8.10 10.66 -6.01
C PHE A 147 8.91 9.51 -5.41
N CYS A 148 8.36 8.30 -5.41
CA CYS A 148 9.03 7.11 -4.88
C CYS A 148 10.35 6.80 -5.59
N CYS A 149 10.38 6.86 -6.93
CA CYS A 149 11.59 6.65 -7.71
C CYS A 149 12.64 7.73 -7.43
N ALA A 150 12.24 9.01 -7.39
CA ALA A 150 13.14 10.11 -7.10
C ALA A 150 13.74 9.99 -5.68
N ALA A 151 12.90 9.70 -4.68
CA ALA A 151 13.34 9.50 -3.30
C ALA A 151 14.28 8.29 -3.17
N LEU A 152 14.00 7.18 -3.86
CA LEU A 152 14.85 6.00 -3.87
C LEU A 152 16.21 6.30 -4.52
N ILE A 153 16.23 7.02 -5.64
CA ILE A 153 17.48 7.43 -6.31
C ILE A 153 18.31 8.36 -5.39
N ALA A 154 17.65 9.29 -4.70
CA ALA A 154 18.32 10.26 -3.84
C ALA A 154 18.86 9.66 -2.53
N THR A 155 18.17 8.67 -1.95
CA THR A 155 18.49 8.15 -0.60
C THR A 155 19.10 6.75 -0.61
N GLY A 156 18.94 5.99 -1.70
CA GLY A 156 19.40 4.61 -1.81
C GLY A 156 18.58 3.59 -1.00
N ILE A 157 17.53 4.03 -0.30
CA ILE A 157 16.68 3.18 0.53
C ILE A 157 15.20 3.44 0.26
N ILE A 158 14.37 2.42 0.51
CA ILE A 158 12.93 2.65 0.68
C ILE A 158 12.77 3.34 2.03
N ASN A 159 12.24 4.56 2.03
CA ASN A 159 12.14 5.39 3.23
C ASN A 159 10.69 5.68 3.65
N THR A 160 10.53 6.19 4.87
CA THR A 160 9.24 6.51 5.48
C THR A 160 8.43 7.51 4.66
N ALA A 161 9.06 8.47 3.98
CA ALA A 161 8.33 9.39 3.09
C ALA A 161 7.63 8.64 1.95
N MET A 162 8.31 7.65 1.34
CA MET A 162 7.73 6.79 0.29
C MET A 162 6.57 5.95 0.83
N GLU A 163 6.73 5.36 2.02
CA GLU A 163 5.70 4.55 2.67
C GLU A 163 4.44 5.37 2.98
N ILE A 164 4.60 6.59 3.52
CA ILE A 164 3.49 7.54 3.76
C ILE A 164 2.83 7.92 2.44
N CYS A 165 3.61 8.29 1.43
CA CYS A 165 3.10 8.74 0.13
C CYS A 165 2.24 7.65 -0.52
N LEU A 166 2.73 6.41 -0.56
CA LEU A 166 2.02 5.26 -1.11
C LEU A 166 0.69 5.01 -0.38
N VAL A 167 0.71 5.05 0.95
CA VAL A 167 -0.49 4.79 1.79
C VAL A 167 -1.56 5.87 1.60
N ILE A 168 -1.16 7.15 1.54
CA ILE A 168 -2.09 8.26 1.30
C ILE A 168 -2.69 8.16 -0.10
N ALA A 169 -1.85 7.94 -1.13
CA ALA A 169 -2.31 7.77 -2.50
C ALA A 169 -3.29 6.59 -2.64
N ALA A 170 -2.97 5.47 -1.99
CA ALA A 170 -3.84 4.29 -1.96
C ALA A 170 -5.19 4.55 -1.30
N CYS A 171 -5.21 5.30 -0.18
CA CYS A 171 -6.45 5.70 0.47
C CYS A 171 -7.35 6.53 -0.47
N VAL A 172 -6.77 7.50 -1.18
CA VAL A 172 -7.50 8.31 -2.16
C VAL A 172 -8.04 7.44 -3.30
N LEU A 173 -7.21 6.55 -3.86
CA LEU A 173 -7.61 5.67 -4.96
C LEU A 173 -8.71 4.69 -4.55
N ILE A 174 -8.56 4.01 -3.42
CA ILE A 174 -9.58 3.09 -2.88
C ILE A 174 -10.91 3.80 -2.73
N ARG A 175 -10.90 5.02 -2.17
CA ARG A 175 -12.12 5.81 -2.04
C ARG A 175 -12.75 6.13 -3.40
N ARG A 176 -11.95 6.53 -4.38
CA ARG A 176 -12.46 6.80 -5.74
C ARG A 176 -13.05 5.54 -6.37
N PHE A 177 -12.36 4.41 -6.27
CA PHE A 177 -12.88 3.14 -6.78
C PHE A 177 -14.16 2.68 -6.10
N PHE A 178 -14.32 2.88 -4.79
CA PHE A 178 -15.58 2.61 -4.10
C PHE A 178 -16.74 3.41 -4.69
N ILE A 179 -16.54 4.69 -5.00
CA ILE A 179 -17.56 5.53 -5.64
C ILE A 179 -17.91 4.99 -7.03
N LEU A 180 -16.92 4.46 -7.77
CA LEU A 180 -17.12 3.95 -9.12
C LEU A 180 -17.81 2.58 -9.17
N PHE A 181 -17.55 1.70 -8.21
CA PHE A 181 -17.87 0.28 -8.33
C PHE A 181 -18.69 -0.34 -7.19
N ALA A 182 -18.73 0.27 -6.00
CA ALA A 182 -19.41 -0.33 -4.84
C ALA A 182 -20.74 0.34 -4.48
N CYS A 183 -21.05 1.48 -5.10
CA CYS A 183 -22.37 2.10 -5.07
C CYS A 183 -23.20 1.79 -6.33
N ALA A 184 -22.79 0.79 -7.12
CA ALA A 184 -23.44 0.34 -8.33
C ALA A 184 -24.01 -1.08 -8.18
#